data_AF-A0A833UF30-F1
#
_entry.id   AF-A0A833UF30-F1
#
_cell.length_a   1.000
_cell.length_b   1.000
_cell.length_c   1.000
_cell.angle_alpha   90.00
_cell.angle_beta   90.00
_cell.angle_gamma   90.00
#
_symmetry.space_group_name_H-M   'P 1'
#
loop_
_entity.id
_entity.type
_entity.pdbx_description
1 polymer ?
#
loop_
_entity_poly.entity_id
_entity_poly.type
_entity_poly.pdbx_seq_one_letter_code
_entity_poly.pdbx_strand_id
1 'polypeptide(L)'
;MKSIILTLLALYVIFHIAAFFINRHDNAEVWLNNCFETPKKDCTVYKGKLKQTFIKQDYIITVDGKDIYLPKEQVGGTKWESTSD
;
A
#
# COMPACT_ATOMS: atom_id res chain seq x y z
N MET A 1 32.64 -20.54 1.25
CA MET A 1 31.26 -20.87 1.71
C MET A 1 30.73 -19.91 2.77
N LYS A 2 31.44 -19.65 3.89
CA LYS A 2 30.95 -18.73 4.94
C LYS A 2 30.65 -17.29 4.46
N SER A 3 31.47 -16.70 3.58
CA SER A 3 31.19 -15.36 3.03
C SER A 3 29.95 -15.32 2.14
N ILE A 4 29.68 -16.36 1.35
CA ILE A 4 28.52 -16.38 0.42
C ILE A 4 27.21 -16.42 1.22
N ILE A 5 27.17 -17.19 2.30
CA ILE A 5 26.02 -17.25 3.21
C ILE A 5 25.78 -15.89 3.87
N LEU A 6 26.85 -15.20 4.28
CA LEU A 6 26.73 -13.86 4.87
C LEU A 6 26.21 -12.83 3.85
N THR A 7 26.68 -12.89 2.60
CA THR A 7 26.21 -12.00 1.53
C THR A 7 24.75 -12.24 1.19
N LEU A 8 24.30 -13.51 1.14
CA LEU A 8 22.89 -13.84 0.91
C LEU A 8 21.98 -13.38 2.05
N LEU A 9 22.44 -13.50 3.30
CA LEU A 9 21.73 -12.99 4.48
C LEU A 9 21.64 -11.46 4.45
N ALA A 10 22.73 -10.77 4.11
CA ALA A 10 22.74 -9.31 3.99
C ALA A 10 21.78 -8.83 2.88
N LEU A 11 21.79 -9.48 1.72
CA LEU A 11 20.85 -9.20 0.63
C LEU A 11 19.40 -9.44 1.09
N TYR A 12 19.12 -10.60 1.70
CA TYR A 12 17.80 -10.91 2.23
C TYR A 12 17.30 -9.84 3.20
N VAL A 13 18.15 -9.41 4.15
CA VAL A 13 17.81 -8.37 5.12
C VAL A 13 17.59 -7.02 4.44
N ILE A 14 18.41 -6.63 3.45
CA ILE A 14 18.21 -5.38 2.69
C ILE A 14 16.87 -5.41 1.93
N PHE A 15 16.52 -6.53 1.31
CA PHE A 15 15.23 -6.70 0.63
C PHE A 15 14.02 -6.65 1.58
N HIS A 16 14.20 -7.00 2.86
CA HIS A 16 13.13 -6.96 3.87
C HIS A 16 13.03 -5.62 4.61
N ILE A 17 14.16 -4.94 4.86
CA ILE A 17 14.20 -3.61 5.49
C ILE A 17 13.73 -2.54 4.52
N ALA A 18 13.96 -2.75 3.22
CA ALA A 18 13.40 -1.93 2.18
C ALA A 18 11.89 -2.19 2.02
N ALA A 19 11.10 -1.94 3.06
CA ALA A 19 9.69 -1.57 2.96
C ALA A 19 9.58 -0.21 2.22
N PHE A 20 10.09 -0.20 0.99
CA PHE A 20 10.13 0.90 0.06
C PHE A 20 8.76 0.94 -0.59
N PHE A 21 7.99 1.95 -0.24
CA PHE A 21 6.72 2.19 -0.90
C PHE A 21 6.95 2.41 -2.40
N ILE A 22 6.40 1.56 -3.28
CA ILE A 22 6.63 1.63 -4.74
C ILE A 22 5.79 2.70 -5.40
N ASN A 23 4.57 2.91 -4.91
CA ASN A 23 3.62 3.85 -5.49
C ASN A 23 3.19 4.83 -4.41
N ARG A 24 3.57 6.09 -4.59
CA ARG A 24 3.19 7.19 -3.70
C ARG A 24 2.37 8.19 -4.51
N HIS A 25 1.20 8.53 -4.01
CA HIS A 25 0.32 9.52 -4.63
C HIS A 25 -0.10 10.52 -3.56
N ASP A 26 0.06 11.82 -3.83
CA ASP A 26 -0.34 12.86 -2.87
C ASP A 26 -1.86 12.99 -2.76
N ASN A 27 -2.59 12.63 -3.82
CA ASN A 27 -4.06 12.65 -3.84
C ASN A 27 -4.60 11.34 -4.42
N ALA A 28 -5.23 10.53 -3.57
CA ALA A 28 -5.87 9.29 -3.96
C ALA A 28 -7.16 9.05 -3.18
N GLU A 29 -8.08 8.32 -3.83
CA GLU A 29 -9.28 7.76 -3.24
C GLU A 29 -9.14 6.23 -3.21
N VAL A 30 -9.44 5.63 -2.05
CA VAL A 30 -9.38 4.18 -1.83
C VAL A 30 -10.76 3.70 -1.39
N TRP A 31 -11.38 2.84 -2.20
CA TRP A 31 -12.66 2.21 -1.91
C TRP A 31 -12.44 0.81 -1.34
N LEU A 32 -13.10 0.50 -0.22
CA LEU A 32 -13.08 -0.86 0.31
C LEU A 32 -14.06 -1.78 -0.44
N ASN A 33 -13.89 -3.09 -0.28
CA ASN A 33 -14.75 -4.10 -0.93
C ASN A 33 -16.23 -3.93 -0.63
N ASN A 34 -16.58 -3.40 0.55
CA ASN A 34 -17.97 -3.15 0.95
C ASN A 34 -18.72 -2.20 -0.02
N CYS A 35 -18.00 -1.37 -0.79
CA CYS A 35 -18.56 -0.53 -1.83
C CYS A 35 -19.07 -1.32 -3.06
N PHE A 36 -18.62 -2.56 -3.24
CA PHE A 36 -18.92 -3.43 -4.39
C PHE A 36 -19.72 -4.68 -3.99
N GLU A 37 -19.91 -4.93 -2.70
CA GLU A 37 -20.72 -6.04 -2.18
C GLU A 37 -22.22 -5.83 -2.47
N THR A 38 -22.95 -6.94 -2.63
CA THR A 38 -24.41 -6.97 -2.70
C THR A 38 -24.95 -7.82 -1.53
N PRO A 39 -25.88 -7.30 -0.69
CA PRO A 39 -26.52 -5.98 -0.77
C PRO A 39 -25.53 -4.84 -0.47
N LYS A 40 -25.76 -3.67 -1.10
CA LYS A 40 -24.92 -2.49 -0.89
C LYS A 40 -24.96 -2.07 0.58
N LYS A 41 -23.84 -2.21 1.27
CA LYS A 41 -23.62 -1.67 2.63
C LYS A 41 -23.11 -0.23 2.54
N ASP A 42 -23.01 0.43 3.69
CA ASP A 42 -22.31 1.72 3.79
C ASP A 42 -20.90 1.59 3.20
N CYS A 43 -20.66 2.33 2.12
CA CYS A 43 -19.41 2.30 1.37
C CYS A 43 -18.36 3.14 2.10
N THR A 44 -17.21 2.55 2.41
CA THR A 44 -16.10 3.25 3.06
C THR A 44 -15.10 3.71 2.01
N VAL A 45 -14.87 5.02 1.94
CA VAL A 45 -13.91 5.65 1.04
C VAL A 45 -12.95 6.50 1.83
N TYR A 46 -11.65 6.22 1.71
CA TYR A 46 -10.60 7.05 2.27
C TYR A 46 -10.04 7.96 1.19
N LYS A 47 -9.79 9.23 1.53
CA LYS A 47 -9.20 10.22 0.61
C LYS A 47 -7.97 10.85 1.25
N GLY A 48 -6.83 10.79 0.56
CA GLY A 48 -5.59 11.34 1.10
C GLY A 48 -4.36 10.84 0.36
N LYS A 49 -3.21 10.83 1.05
CA LYS A 49 -1.94 10.38 0.47
C LYS A 49 -1.86 8.87 0.49
N LEU A 50 -1.66 8.24 -0.65
CA LEU A 50 -1.58 6.79 -0.76
C LEU A 50 -0.13 6.33 -0.92
N LYS A 51 0.22 5.27 -0.20
CA LYS A 51 1.47 4.53 -0.35
C LYS A 51 1.15 3.05 -0.49
N GLN A 52 1.94 2.29 -1.24
CA GLN A 52 1.80 0.83 -1.31
C GLN A 52 3.08 0.13 -0.90
N THR A 53 2.98 -0.89 -0.04
CA THR A 53 4.13 -1.71 0.36
C THR A 53 4.65 -2.54 -0.81
N PHE A 54 5.98 -2.73 -0.91
CA PHE A 54 6.56 -3.46 -2.04
C PHE A 54 6.11 -4.94 -2.10
N ILE A 55 6.22 -5.62 -0.96
CA ILE A 55 6.13 -7.09 -0.90
C ILE A 55 4.67 -7.55 -0.93
N LYS A 56 3.83 -6.99 -0.05
CA LYS A 56 2.42 -7.39 0.09
C LYS A 56 1.48 -6.58 -0.78
N GLN A 57 1.96 -5.44 -1.31
CA GLN A 57 1.12 -4.48 -2.02
C GLN A 57 -0.03 -3.93 -1.17
N ASP A 58 0.11 -4.00 0.16
CA ASP A 58 -0.81 -3.39 1.12
C ASP A 58 -0.78 -1.88 0.96
N TYR A 59 -1.95 -1.26 1.09
CA TYR A 59 -2.14 0.17 0.95
C TYR A 59 -2.01 0.84 2.32
N ILE A 60 -1.35 1.99 2.34
CA ILE A 60 -1.33 2.90 3.49
C ILE A 60 -1.88 4.22 2.99
N ILE A 61 -3.02 4.65 3.54
CA ILE A 61 -3.58 5.96 3.22
C ILE A 61 -3.45 6.90 4.42
N THR A 62 -2.84 8.06 4.21
CA THR A 62 -2.72 9.11 5.22
C THR A 62 -3.89 10.09 5.04
N VAL A 63 -4.78 10.15 6.04
CA VAL A 63 -5.92 11.08 6.10
C VAL A 63 -5.72 11.99 7.30
N ASP A 64 -5.71 13.31 7.10
CA ASP A 64 -5.51 14.31 8.17
C ASP A 64 -4.30 14.01 9.08
N GLY A 65 -3.20 13.55 8.47
CA GLY A 65 -1.96 13.22 9.17
C GLY A 65 -1.97 11.87 9.91
N LYS A 66 -3.03 11.07 9.79
CA LYS A 66 -3.13 9.72 10.36
C LYS A 66 -2.99 8.66 9.28
N ASP A 67 -2.06 7.73 9.49
CA ASP A 67 -1.86 6.59 8.59
C ASP A 67 -2.87 5.48 8.90
N ILE A 68 -3.59 5.05 7.87
CA ILE A 68 -4.54 3.95 7.91
C ILE A 68 -3.98 2.82 7.07
N TYR A 69 -3.71 1.68 7.71
CA TYR A 69 -3.22 0.48 7.05
C TYR A 69 -4.38 -0.34 6.49
N LEU A 70 -4.35 -0.58 5.19
CA LEU A 70 -5.39 -1.30 4.44
C LEU A 70 -4.74 -2.47 3.69
N PRO A 71 -4.93 -3.72 4.17
CA PRO A 71 -4.51 -4.89 3.44
C PRO A 71 -5.07 -4.89 2.03
N LYS A 72 -4.28 -5.34 1.04
CA LYS A 72 -4.71 -5.35 -0.38
C LYS A 72 -6.04 -6.05 -0.57
N GLU A 73 -6.32 -7.10 0.19
CA GLU A 73 -7.54 -7.90 0.11
C GLU A 73 -8.79 -7.14 0.54
N GLN A 74 -8.66 -6.03 1.28
CA GLN A 74 -9.79 -5.21 1.72
C GLN A 74 -10.13 -4.08 0.73
N VAL A 75 -9.22 -3.78 -0.19
CA VAL A 75 -9.35 -2.68 -1.16
C VAL A 75 -10.01 -3.17 -2.42
N GLY A 76 -11.20 -2.65 -2.72
CA GLY A 76 -11.96 -2.99 -3.92
C GLY A 76 -11.59 -2.10 -5.12
N GLY A 77 -11.05 -0.91 -4.87
CA GLY A 77 -10.61 -0.01 -5.94
C GLY A 77 -9.79 1.16 -5.43
N THR A 78 -9.01 1.74 -6.34
CA THR A 78 -8.20 2.93 -6.09
C THR A 78 -8.24 3.87 -7.30
N LYS A 79 -8.19 5.17 -7.04
CA LYS A 79 -8.10 6.22 -8.07
C LYS A 79 -7.16 7.28 -7.54
N TRP A 80 -6.25 7.73 -8.36
CA TRP A 80 -5.35 8.82 -8.02
C TRP A 80 -5.14 9.69 -9.26
N GLU A 81 -4.78 10.94 -9.02
CA GLU A 81 -4.27 11.78 -10.10
C GLU A 81 -2.82 11.37 -10.36
N SER A 82 -2.50 10.98 -11.59
CA SER A 82 -1.10 10.85 -11.99
C SER A 82 -0.52 12.26 -12.03
N THR A 83 0.37 12.60 -11.11
CA THR A 83 1.30 13.69 -11.34
C THR A 83 2.20 13.26 -12.49
N SER A 84 1.89 13.74 -13.68
CA SER A 84 2.79 13.68 -14.83
C SER A 84 4.00 14.55 -14.47
N ASP A 85 5.08 13.94 -14.00
CA ASP A 85 6.41 14.55 -14.00
C ASP A 85 6.97 14.56 -15.43
#